data_AF-A0A6M4AX79-F1
#
_entry.id   AF-A0A6M4AX79-F1
#
_cell.length_a   1.000
_cell.length_b   1.000
_cell.length_c   1.000
_cell.angle_alpha   90.00
_cell.angle_beta   90.00
_cell.angle_gamma   90.00
#
_symmetry.space_group_name_H-M   'P 1'
#
loop_
_entity.id
_entity.type
_entity.pdbx_description
1 polymer ?
#
loop_
_entity_poly.entity_id
_entity_poly.type
_entity_poly.pdbx_seq_one_letter_code
_entity_poly.pdbx_strand_id
1 'polypeptide(L)'
;MRQALAAVALVLAGCSPSIEEQRAENLKRDAIAAGTYGSPQAGFVLTLERGSDSPFAELARCRNGACEPAQTPQIRRGLNGIFFELAGDGQGRPPALVAVEPAEAGVTLRADWGQGLEEHHLPVQTPSAR
;
A
#
# COMPACT_ATOMS: atom_id res chain seq x y z
N MET A 1 -10.46 -33.53 53.94
CA MET A 1 -9.74 -33.89 52.69
C MET A 1 -10.69 -34.63 51.77
N ARG A 2 -10.56 -34.39 50.44
CA ARG A 2 -11.20 -35.06 49.29
C ARG A 2 -12.21 -34.22 48.50
N GLN A 3 -11.60 -33.31 47.72
CA GLN A 3 -11.87 -32.93 46.33
C GLN A 3 -13.22 -33.33 45.71
N ALA A 4 -14.05 -32.32 45.42
CA ALA A 4 -15.05 -32.37 44.37
C ALA A 4 -14.41 -31.84 43.07
N LEU A 5 -14.00 -32.75 42.19
CA LEU A 5 -13.81 -32.46 40.76
C LEU A 5 -15.19 -32.52 40.10
N ALA A 6 -15.61 -31.43 39.45
CA ALA A 6 -16.68 -31.49 38.46
C ALA A 6 -16.43 -30.45 37.37
N ALA A 7 -15.77 -30.93 36.32
CA ALA A 7 -15.86 -30.58 34.90
C ALA A 7 -16.32 -29.16 34.53
N VAL A 8 -15.32 -28.32 34.21
CA VAL A 8 -15.45 -27.24 33.24
C VAL A 8 -15.62 -27.88 31.86
N ALA A 9 -16.82 -27.76 31.29
CA ALA A 9 -17.07 -28.03 29.87
C ALA A 9 -17.88 -26.86 29.30
N LEU A 10 -17.28 -25.67 29.29
CA LEU A 10 -17.73 -24.60 28.40
C LEU A 10 -17.15 -24.90 27.01
N VAL A 11 -17.96 -25.53 26.16
CA VAL A 11 -17.75 -25.49 24.71
C VAL A 11 -18.11 -24.07 24.28
N LEU A 12 -17.15 -23.16 24.40
CA LEU A 12 -17.13 -21.96 23.56
C LEU A 12 -16.85 -22.47 22.15
N ALA A 13 -17.92 -22.64 21.36
CA ALA A 13 -17.83 -22.64 19.92
C ALA A 13 -17.27 -21.26 19.52
N GLY A 14 -15.95 -21.14 19.59
CA GLY A 14 -15.23 -19.98 19.12
C GLY A 14 -15.49 -19.89 17.63
N CYS A 15 -16.12 -18.81 17.21
CA CYS A 15 -16.12 -18.32 15.85
C CYS A 15 -14.67 -18.00 15.48
N SER A 16 -13.84 -19.01 15.24
CA SER A 16 -12.57 -18.83 14.57
C SER A 16 -12.90 -18.72 13.08
N PRO A 17 -12.71 -17.54 12.45
CA PRO A 17 -12.87 -17.46 11.00
C PRO A 17 -11.97 -18.53 10.39
N SER A 18 -12.48 -19.20 9.35
CA SER A 18 -11.68 -20.17 8.62
C SER A 18 -10.42 -19.47 8.08
N ILE A 19 -9.34 -20.22 7.88
CA ILE A 19 -8.08 -19.65 7.36
C ILE A 19 -8.32 -18.90 6.04
N GLU A 20 -9.26 -19.35 5.22
CA GLU A 20 -9.66 -18.67 3.98
C GLU A 20 -10.39 -17.34 4.24
N GLU A 21 -11.27 -17.29 5.23
CA GLU A 21 -11.99 -16.08 5.61
C GLU A 21 -11.06 -15.04 6.24
N GLN A 22 -10.13 -15.47 7.09
CA GLN A 22 -9.08 -14.62 7.64
C GLN A 22 -8.11 -14.11 6.57
N ARG A 23 -7.80 -14.94 5.56
CA ARG A 23 -7.00 -14.52 4.40
C ARG A 23 -7.76 -13.51 3.55
N ALA A 24 -9.05 -13.72 3.31
CA ALA A 24 -9.89 -12.80 2.56
C ALA A 24 -10.09 -11.46 3.28
N GLU A 25 -10.23 -11.47 4.61
CA GLU A 25 -10.31 -10.26 5.42
C GLU A 25 -8.97 -9.50 5.46
N ASN A 26 -7.84 -10.18 5.64
CA ASN A 26 -6.53 -9.54 5.57
C ASN A 26 -6.29 -8.94 4.17
N LEU A 27 -6.65 -9.67 3.10
CA LEU A 27 -6.59 -9.16 1.72
C LEU A 27 -7.45 -7.91 1.52
N LYS A 28 -8.59 -7.77 2.20
CA LYS A 28 -9.44 -6.57 2.15
C LYS A 28 -8.90 -5.42 3.00
N ARG A 29 -8.31 -5.72 4.16
CA ARG A 29 -7.78 -4.72 5.08
C ARG A 29 -6.49 -4.09 4.56
N ASP A 30 -5.73 -4.85 3.77
CA ASP A 30 -4.45 -4.42 3.21
C ASP A 30 -4.55 -4.02 1.71
N ALA A 31 -5.77 -3.92 1.18
CA ALA A 31 -6.02 -3.48 -0.20
C ALA A 31 -6.02 -1.95 -0.32
N ILE A 32 -5.26 -1.46 -1.29
CA ILE A 32 -5.26 -0.06 -1.73
C ILE A 32 -6.41 0.13 -2.71
N ALA A 33 -7.25 1.13 -2.46
CA ALA A 33 -8.35 1.48 -3.34
C ALA A 33 -7.86 2.03 -4.69
N ALA A 34 -8.74 2.06 -5.69
CA ALA A 34 -8.47 2.80 -6.92
C ALA A 34 -8.46 4.30 -6.64
N GLY A 35 -7.58 5.04 -7.31
CA GLY A 35 -7.54 6.50 -7.22
C GLY A 35 -6.16 7.09 -7.47
N THR A 36 -6.08 8.40 -7.23
CA THR A 36 -4.84 9.18 -7.27
C THR A 36 -4.48 9.63 -5.85
N TYR A 37 -3.21 9.51 -5.51
CA TYR A 37 -2.64 9.78 -4.20
C TYR A 37 -1.51 10.80 -4.31
N GLY A 38 -1.27 11.56 -3.26
CA GLY A 38 -0.19 12.53 -3.17
C GLY A 38 -0.61 13.93 -3.62
N SER A 39 0.36 14.77 -3.99
CA SER A 39 0.14 16.20 -4.27
C SER A 39 0.87 16.65 -5.52
N PRO A 40 0.19 17.33 -6.47
CA PRO A 40 0.85 17.92 -7.63
C PRO A 40 1.69 19.15 -7.26
N GLN A 41 1.54 19.71 -6.06
CA GLN A 41 2.32 20.86 -5.62
C GLN A 41 3.76 20.46 -5.26
N ALA A 42 3.94 19.36 -4.54
CA ALA A 42 5.26 18.84 -4.17
C ALA A 42 5.19 17.37 -3.72
N GLY A 43 6.27 16.62 -3.95
CA GLY A 43 6.43 15.24 -3.52
C GLY A 43 6.18 14.26 -4.66
N PHE A 44 5.20 13.39 -4.49
CA PHE A 44 4.82 12.38 -5.48
C PHE A 44 3.33 12.44 -5.79
N VAL A 45 2.98 12.02 -7.00
CA VAL A 45 1.62 11.70 -7.40
C VAL A 45 1.62 10.26 -7.90
N LEU A 46 0.80 9.42 -7.28
CA LEU A 46 0.62 8.01 -7.62
C LEU A 46 -0.82 7.79 -8.09
N THR A 47 -1.01 7.22 -9.28
CA THR A 47 -2.33 6.81 -9.77
C THR A 47 -2.39 5.29 -9.91
N LEU A 48 -3.47 4.72 -9.39
CA LEU A 48 -3.80 3.29 -9.45
C LEU A 48 -5.24 3.13 -9.98
N GLU A 49 -5.40 2.79 -11.26
CA GLU A 49 -6.71 2.70 -11.91
C GLU A 49 -7.66 1.69 -11.24
N ARG A 50 -7.10 0.58 -10.73
CA ARG A 50 -7.84 -0.50 -10.06
C ARG A 50 -7.29 -0.77 -8.66
N GLY A 51 -6.64 0.21 -8.04
CA GLY A 51 -6.01 0.06 -6.73
C GLY A 51 -4.93 -1.02 -6.71
N SER A 52 -4.94 -1.89 -5.70
CA SER A 52 -4.04 -3.05 -5.61
C SER A 52 -4.18 -4.05 -6.76
N ASP A 53 -5.26 -3.98 -7.55
CA ASP A 53 -5.49 -4.82 -8.72
C ASP A 53 -4.96 -4.22 -10.03
N SER A 54 -4.36 -3.03 -9.96
CA SER A 54 -3.77 -2.37 -11.12
C SER A 54 -2.60 -3.20 -11.67
N PRO A 55 -2.49 -3.36 -13.01
CA PRO A 55 -1.35 -4.05 -13.61
C PRO A 55 -0.11 -3.15 -13.65
N PHE A 56 -0.31 -1.83 -13.65
CA PHE A 56 0.71 -0.80 -13.66
C PHE A 56 0.36 0.29 -12.64
N ALA A 57 1.38 0.93 -12.10
CA ALA A 57 1.25 2.18 -11.35
C ALA A 57 1.63 3.33 -12.27
N GLU A 58 1.01 4.51 -12.13
CA GLU A 58 1.58 5.74 -12.70
C GLU A 58 2.17 6.57 -11.55
N LEU A 59 3.49 6.77 -11.54
CA LEU A 59 4.15 7.55 -10.51
C LEU A 59 4.90 8.72 -11.11
N ALA A 60 4.56 9.93 -10.69
CA ALA A 60 5.25 11.15 -11.04
C ALA A 60 5.84 11.81 -9.79
N ARG A 61 7.03 12.40 -9.93
CA ARG A 61 7.62 13.27 -8.89
C ARG A 61 7.26 14.71 -9.20
N CYS A 62 6.79 15.45 -8.22
CA CYS A 62 6.36 16.83 -8.39
C CYS A 62 7.18 17.78 -7.52
N ARG A 63 7.48 18.97 -8.06
CA ARG A 63 8.19 20.05 -7.37
C ARG A 63 7.66 21.40 -7.86
N ASN A 64 7.24 22.25 -6.93
CA ASN A 64 6.77 23.61 -7.21
C ASN A 64 5.62 23.67 -8.24
N GLY A 65 4.67 22.74 -8.15
CA GLY A 65 3.51 22.69 -9.05
C GLY A 65 3.79 22.11 -10.44
N ALA A 66 5.00 21.63 -10.71
CA ALA A 66 5.34 20.91 -11.94
C ALA A 66 5.73 19.46 -11.61
N CYS A 67 5.26 18.52 -12.42
CA CYS A 67 5.60 17.11 -12.29
C CYS A 67 6.53 16.65 -13.41
N GLU A 68 7.51 15.83 -13.05
CA GLU A 68 8.31 15.05 -14.00
C GLU A 68 7.38 14.10 -14.78
N PRO A 69 7.76 13.66 -16.00
CA PRO A 69 7.02 12.63 -16.72
C PRO A 69 6.78 11.40 -15.84
N ALA A 70 5.54 10.91 -15.80
CA ALA A 70 5.19 9.75 -15.01
C ALA A 70 5.91 8.50 -15.52
N GLN A 71 6.43 7.69 -14.59
CA GLN A 71 6.87 6.34 -14.88
C GLN A 71 5.68 5.39 -14.72
N THR A 72 5.64 4.36 -15.56
CA THR A 72 4.54 3.37 -15.60
C THR A 72 5.00 1.94 -15.28
N PRO A 73 5.58 1.69 -14.10
CA PRO A 73 6.14 0.39 -13.79
C PRO A 73 5.05 -0.68 -13.57
N GLN A 74 5.40 -1.94 -13.85
CA GLN A 74 4.52 -3.07 -13.60
C GLN A 74 4.40 -3.34 -12.11
N ILE A 75 3.17 -3.54 -11.64
CA ILE A 75 2.87 -3.82 -10.24
C ILE A 75 3.03 -5.32 -9.94
N ARG A 76 3.60 -5.60 -8.77
CA ARG A 76 3.59 -6.90 -8.10
C ARG A 76 2.83 -6.78 -6.79
N ARG A 77 1.91 -7.70 -6.52
CA ARG A 77 1.25 -7.77 -5.22
C ARG A 77 2.19 -8.40 -4.20
N GLY A 78 2.20 -7.83 -2.99
CA GLY A 78 2.77 -8.51 -1.83
C GLY A 78 1.75 -8.61 -0.71
N LEU A 79 2.24 -8.91 0.50
CA LEU A 79 1.38 -9.26 1.63
C LEU A 79 0.57 -8.07 2.16
N ASN A 80 1.17 -6.90 2.24
CA ASN A 80 0.59 -5.70 2.87
C ASN A 80 0.37 -4.54 1.89
N GLY A 81 0.36 -4.83 0.58
CA GLY A 81 0.29 -3.78 -0.44
C GLY A 81 0.86 -4.20 -1.78
N ILE A 82 1.41 -3.23 -2.51
CA ILE A 82 1.98 -3.43 -3.85
C ILE A 82 3.44 -2.99 -3.90
N PHE A 83 4.17 -3.56 -4.86
CA PHE A 83 5.57 -3.32 -5.08
C PHE A 83 5.82 -3.12 -6.56
N PHE A 84 6.75 -2.24 -6.90
CA PHE A 84 7.18 -2.04 -8.28
C PHE A 84 8.61 -1.47 -8.32
N GLU A 85 9.29 -1.65 -9.44
CA GLU A 85 10.64 -1.12 -9.64
C GLU A 85 10.58 0.10 -10.54
N LEU A 86 11.17 1.21 -10.10
CA LEU A 86 11.38 2.38 -10.93
C LEU A 86 12.70 2.25 -11.65
N ALA A 87 12.69 2.63 -12.93
CA ALA A 87 13.91 2.71 -13.69
C ALA A 87 14.78 3.86 -13.15
N GLY A 88 16.09 3.65 -13.15
CA GLY A 88 17.03 4.76 -12.96
C GLY A 88 16.87 5.77 -14.09
N ASP A 89 17.09 7.05 -13.79
CA ASP A 89 16.87 8.14 -14.75
C ASP A 89 18.04 8.37 -15.72
N GLY A 90 19.11 7.57 -15.60
CA GLY A 90 20.34 7.74 -16.37
C GLY A 90 21.13 9.01 -16.01
N GLN A 91 20.68 9.79 -15.05
CA GLN A 91 21.27 11.05 -14.57
C GLN A 91 21.85 10.91 -13.16
N GLY A 92 22.02 9.68 -12.69
CA GLY A 92 22.63 9.35 -11.41
C GLY A 92 21.66 8.86 -10.33
N ARG A 93 20.34 8.84 -10.57
CA ARG A 93 19.43 8.09 -9.69
C ARG A 93 19.46 6.61 -10.10
N PRO A 94 19.86 5.70 -9.19
CA PRO A 94 19.76 4.28 -9.46
C PRO A 94 18.28 3.85 -9.51
N PRO A 95 18.00 2.66 -10.07
CA PRO A 95 16.70 2.02 -9.92
C PRO A 95 16.33 1.92 -8.44
N ALA A 96 15.03 2.00 -8.15
CA ALA A 96 14.53 1.83 -6.79
C ALA A 96 13.40 0.81 -6.73
N LEU A 97 13.46 -0.02 -5.71
CA LEU A 97 12.31 -0.82 -5.30
C LEU A 97 11.38 0.06 -4.48
N VAL A 98 10.13 0.15 -4.92
CA VAL A 98 9.09 0.91 -4.25
C VAL A 98 8.07 -0.03 -3.66
N ALA A 99 7.75 0.16 -2.39
CA ALA A 99 6.64 -0.47 -1.70
C ALA A 99 5.55 0.58 -1.44
N VAL A 100 4.30 0.22 -1.70
CA VAL A 100 3.14 1.05 -1.39
C VAL A 100 2.20 0.26 -0.52
N GLU A 101 1.88 0.81 0.65
CA GLU A 101 1.03 0.20 1.68
C GLU A 101 -0.16 1.12 1.96
N PRO A 102 -1.35 0.57 2.30
CA PRO A 102 -2.49 1.38 2.68
C PRO A 102 -2.21 2.14 3.99
N ALA A 103 -2.79 3.34 4.12
CA ALA A 103 -2.71 4.18 5.30
C ALA A 103 -4.08 4.84 5.60
N GLU A 104 -4.28 5.35 6.83
CA GLU A 104 -5.57 5.84 7.34
C GLU A 104 -6.26 6.88 6.42
N ALA A 105 -5.49 7.67 5.66
CA ALA A 105 -6.00 8.69 4.73
C ALA A 105 -5.31 8.68 3.36
N GLY A 106 -4.85 7.52 2.90
CA GLY A 106 -4.15 7.42 1.62
C GLY A 106 -3.25 6.19 1.55
N VAL A 107 -2.01 6.40 1.14
CA VAL A 107 -0.99 5.34 1.11
C VAL A 107 0.34 5.84 1.65
N THR A 108 1.17 4.90 2.09
CA THR A 108 2.58 5.15 2.38
C THR A 108 3.42 4.58 1.26
N LEU A 109 4.22 5.44 0.62
CA LEU A 109 5.21 5.06 -0.38
C LEU A 109 6.58 4.98 0.30
N ARG A 110 7.24 3.84 0.18
CA ARG A 110 8.61 3.61 0.62
C ARG A 110 9.48 3.29 -0.57
N ALA A 111 10.61 3.98 -0.72
CA ALA A 111 11.54 3.77 -1.82
C ALA A 111 12.97 3.70 -1.30
N ASP A 112 13.73 2.70 -1.74
CA ASP A 112 15.17 2.64 -1.51
C ASP A 112 15.92 2.92 -2.81
N TRP A 113 16.58 4.07 -2.84
CA TRP A 113 17.40 4.54 -3.97
C TRP A 113 18.89 4.21 -3.78
N GLY A 114 19.24 3.24 -2.94
CA GLY A 114 20.62 2.88 -2.63
C GLY A 114 21.35 3.89 -1.73
N GLN A 115 20.64 4.89 -1.18
CA GLN A 115 21.13 5.85 -0.19
C GLN A 115 20.45 5.71 1.17
N GLY A 116 19.58 4.70 1.31
CA GLY A 116 18.71 4.51 2.46
C GLY A 116 17.23 4.61 2.08
N LEU A 117 16.40 4.13 3.00
CA LEU A 117 14.95 4.09 2.82
C LEU A 117 14.34 5.49 2.98
N GLU A 118 13.66 5.96 1.94
CA GLU A 118 12.79 7.14 1.97
C GLU A 118 11.33 6.71 2.18
N GLU A 119 10.60 7.45 3.01
CA GLU A 119 9.18 7.21 3.28
C GLU A 119 8.36 8.49 3.02
N HIS A 120 7.25 8.34 2.31
CA HIS A 120 6.35 9.43 1.94
C HIS A 120 4.89 9.02 2.20
N HIS A 121 4.17 9.82 2.97
CA HIS A 121 2.73 9.68 3.08
C HIS A 121 2.04 10.42 1.93
N LEU A 122 1.25 9.70 1.15
CA LEU A 122 0.53 10.21 -0.02
C LEU A 122 -0.98 10.21 0.28
N PRO A 123 -1.57 11.35 0.65
CA PRO A 123 -2.99 11.42 0.94
C PRO A 123 -3.81 11.14 -0.32
N VAL A 124 -5.01 10.58 -0.17
CA VAL A 124 -5.94 10.46 -1.30
C VAL A 124 -6.27 11.84 -1.86
N GLN A 125 -6.21 12.01 -3.19
CA GLN A 125 -6.71 13.21 -3.82
C GLN A 125 -8.22 13.11 -3.89
N THR A 126 -8.91 13.84 -3.02
CA THR A 126 -10.33 14.11 -3.23
C THR A 126 -10.49 14.85 -4.57
N PRO A 127 -11.44 14.44 -5.43
CA PRO A 127 -11.75 15.21 -6.62
C PRO A 127 -12.03 16.65 -6.20
N SER A 128 -11.24 17.59 -6.71
CA SER A 128 -11.49 19.00 -6.45
C SER A 128 -12.86 19.33 -7.05
N ALA A 129 -13.86 19.58 -6.20
CA ALA A 129 -15.19 19.99 -6.62
C ALA A 129 -15.02 21.28 -7.43
N ARG A 130 -15.18 21.17 -8.75
CA ARG A 130 -15.27 22.32 -9.66
C ARG A 130 -16.71 22.81 -9.70
#